data_AF-W0E1F6-F1
#
_entry.id   AF-W0E1F6-F1
#
_cell.length_a   1.000
_cell.length_b   1.000
_cell.length_c   1.000
_cell.angle_alpha   90.00
_cell.angle_beta   90.00
_cell.angle_gamma   90.00
#
_symmetry.space_group_name_H-M   'P 1'
#
loop_
_entity.id
_entity.type
_entity.pdbx_description
1 polymer ?
#
loop_
_entity_poly.entity_id
_entity_poly.type
_entity_poly.pdbx_seq_one_letter_code
_entity_poly.pdbx_strand_id
1 'polypeptide(L)'
;MTDTPTAPLPTRGLLESDFMVEMVRQMRAIDAYGQYEHLSNADLLEPFVLTKEMRRGIPIVGDPDEIVVERVKAFYNAIAALIEAECGLMAVPLVHLSHEGFGRVLITTGKLVVLDRTLRDVHRFGFPSLSRMKDEADKYLSVAIELIGEHSKVAGL
;
A
#
# COMPACT_ATOMS: atom_id res chain seq x y z
N MET A 1 22.89 22.02 -15.30
CA MET A 1 21.76 21.11 -15.58
C MET A 1 21.85 20.00 -14.55
N THR A 2 21.03 20.07 -13.51
CA THR A 2 20.98 19.05 -12.47
C THR A 2 20.22 17.87 -13.04
N ASP A 3 20.92 16.75 -13.29
CA ASP A 3 20.29 15.46 -13.53
C ASP A 3 19.47 15.11 -12.29
N THR A 4 18.15 15.27 -12.39
CA THR A 4 17.24 14.76 -11.36
C THR A 4 17.32 13.23 -11.44
N PRO A 5 17.65 12.53 -10.34
CA PRO A 5 17.72 11.07 -10.37
C PRO A 5 16.31 10.49 -10.61
N THR A 6 16.05 10.10 -11.86
CA THR A 6 14.80 9.49 -12.29
C THR A 6 14.76 8.03 -11.83
N ALA A 7 13.65 7.63 -11.18
CA ALA A 7 13.43 6.26 -10.79
C ALA A 7 13.29 5.33 -12.02
N PRO A 8 13.67 4.05 -11.93
CA PRO A 8 13.56 3.12 -13.05
C PRO A 8 12.09 2.95 -13.48
N LEU A 9 11.84 3.07 -14.79
CA LEU A 9 10.53 2.86 -15.40
C LEU A 9 10.02 1.42 -15.15
N PRO A 10 8.73 1.23 -14.86
CA PRO A 10 8.17 -0.11 -14.68
C PRO A 10 8.09 -0.88 -16.00
N THR A 11 8.32 -2.19 -15.94
CA THR A 11 8.07 -3.08 -17.08
C THR A 11 6.56 -3.26 -17.28
N ARG A 12 6.10 -3.43 -18.53
CA ARG A 12 4.67 -3.60 -18.84
C ARG A 12 4.01 -4.71 -18.01
N GLY A 13 4.65 -5.88 -17.91
CA GLY A 13 4.11 -7.01 -17.15
C GLY A 13 4.02 -6.78 -15.63
N LEU A 14 4.76 -5.81 -15.07
CA LEU A 14 4.61 -5.44 -13.66
C LEU A 14 3.28 -4.72 -13.41
N LEU A 15 2.97 -3.72 -14.26
CA LEU A 15 1.73 -2.93 -14.13
C LEU A 15 0.46 -3.77 -14.36
N GLU A 16 0.59 -4.87 -15.08
CA GLU A 16 -0.49 -5.83 -15.35
C GLU A 16 -0.67 -6.87 -14.22
N SER A 17 0.21 -6.89 -13.20
CA SER A 17 0.04 -7.81 -12.06
C SER A 17 -1.17 -7.45 -11.20
N ASP A 18 -1.80 -8.46 -10.59
CA ASP A 18 -3.02 -8.29 -9.79
C ASP A 18 -2.89 -7.20 -8.73
N PHE A 19 -1.75 -7.17 -8.03
CA PHE A 19 -1.46 -6.13 -7.05
C PHE A 19 -1.41 -4.72 -7.64
N MET A 20 -0.78 -4.53 -8.81
CA MET A 20 -0.69 -3.21 -9.43
C MET A 20 -2.04 -2.74 -10.00
N VAL A 21 -2.80 -3.65 -10.58
CA VAL A 21 -4.17 -3.39 -11.04
C VAL A 21 -5.04 -2.97 -9.86
N GLU A 22 -4.93 -3.69 -8.74
CA GLU A 22 -5.68 -3.41 -7.53
C GLU A 22 -5.25 -2.07 -6.88
N MET A 23 -3.95 -1.76 -6.86
CA MET A 23 -3.46 -0.45 -6.41
C MET A 23 -4.06 0.71 -7.21
N VAL A 24 -4.12 0.59 -8.54
CA VAL A 24 -4.78 1.59 -9.40
C VAL A 24 -6.25 1.71 -9.04
N ARG A 25 -6.95 0.60 -8.83
CA ARG A 25 -8.37 0.60 -8.43
C ARG A 25 -8.57 1.34 -7.11
N GLN A 26 -7.74 1.06 -6.10
CA GLN A 26 -7.82 1.71 -4.79
C GLN A 26 -7.54 3.22 -4.87
N MET A 27 -6.51 3.62 -5.62
CA MET A 27 -6.19 5.04 -5.80
C MET A 27 -7.32 5.80 -6.52
N ARG A 28 -7.90 5.21 -7.57
CA ARG A 28 -9.04 5.80 -8.28
C ARG A 28 -10.32 5.80 -7.44
N ALA A 29 -10.49 4.85 -6.52
CA ALA A 29 -11.66 4.81 -5.64
C ALA A 29 -11.65 5.90 -4.56
N ILE A 30 -10.47 6.37 -4.13
CA ILE A 30 -10.32 7.46 -3.15
C ILE A 30 -10.49 8.84 -3.82
N ASP A 31 -10.30 8.92 -5.13
CA ASP A 31 -10.39 10.16 -5.91
C ASP A 31 -11.84 10.59 -6.18
N ALA A 32 -12.50 11.11 -5.14
CA ALA A 32 -13.90 11.54 -5.19
C ALA A 32 -14.17 12.67 -6.21
N TYR A 33 -13.14 13.45 -6.59
CA TYR A 33 -13.26 14.61 -7.48
C TYR A 33 -12.65 14.38 -8.87
N GLY A 34 -12.27 13.14 -9.21
CA GLY A 34 -11.75 12.78 -10.53
C GLY A 34 -10.43 13.47 -10.91
N GLN A 35 -9.61 13.87 -9.92
CA GLN A 35 -8.32 14.52 -10.15
C GLN A 35 -7.33 13.62 -10.90
N TYR A 36 -7.48 12.29 -10.83
CA TYR A 36 -6.57 11.31 -11.40
C TYR A 36 -7.06 10.68 -12.71
N GLU A 37 -8.23 11.09 -13.24
CA GLU A 37 -8.80 10.50 -14.46
C GLU A 37 -7.87 10.62 -15.68
N HIS A 38 -7.16 11.73 -15.79
CA HIS A 38 -6.25 12.02 -16.89
C HIS A 38 -4.87 11.34 -16.77
N LEU A 39 -4.56 10.75 -15.61
CA LEU A 39 -3.28 10.11 -15.34
C LEU A 39 -3.26 8.68 -15.89
N SER A 40 -2.13 8.31 -16.50
CA SER A 40 -1.88 6.90 -16.82
C SER A 40 -1.70 6.09 -15.54
N ASN A 41 -1.86 4.77 -15.61
CA ASN A 41 -1.65 3.90 -14.45
C ASN A 41 -0.22 4.01 -13.89
N ALA A 42 0.78 4.25 -14.75
CA ALA A 42 2.15 4.45 -14.31
C ALA A 42 2.31 5.77 -13.55
N ASP A 43 1.76 6.87 -14.09
CA ASP A 43 1.84 8.19 -13.46
C ASP A 43 1.06 8.24 -12.14
N LEU A 44 -0.06 7.52 -12.06
CA LEU A 44 -0.85 7.41 -10.83
C LEU A 44 -0.06 6.72 -9.69
N LEU A 45 0.79 5.75 -10.04
CA LEU A 45 1.58 4.98 -9.07
C LEU A 45 2.99 5.53 -8.86
N GLU A 46 3.48 6.41 -9.73
CA GLU A 46 4.78 7.09 -9.58
C GLU A 46 5.00 7.67 -8.17
N PRO A 47 4.01 8.30 -7.51
CA PRO A 47 4.21 8.89 -6.19
C PRO A 47 4.45 7.89 -5.06
N PHE A 48 4.30 6.59 -5.30
CA PHE A 48 4.72 5.54 -4.38
C PHE A 48 6.22 5.24 -4.50
N VAL A 49 6.91 5.76 -5.51
CA VAL A 49 8.33 5.53 -5.74
C VAL A 49 9.15 6.69 -5.16
N LEU A 50 9.95 6.38 -4.13
CA LEU A 50 10.85 7.34 -3.49
C LEU A 50 12.29 6.82 -3.57
N THR A 51 13.15 7.57 -4.23
CA THR A 51 14.59 7.32 -4.16
C THR A 51 15.09 7.52 -2.72
N LYS A 52 16.25 6.94 -2.40
CA LYS A 52 16.87 7.09 -1.07
C LYS A 52 17.12 8.57 -0.73
N GLU A 53 17.45 9.38 -1.72
CA GLU A 53 17.72 10.81 -1.55
C GLU A 53 16.44 11.59 -1.29
N MET A 54 15.40 11.39 -2.12
CA MET A 54 14.08 12.00 -1.92
C MET A 54 13.53 11.67 -0.54
N ARG A 55 13.57 10.39 -0.15
CA ARG A 55 13.08 9.94 1.15
C ARG A 55 13.79 10.63 2.32
N ARG A 56 15.11 10.83 2.24
CA ARG A 56 15.88 11.51 3.29
C ARG A 56 15.59 13.02 3.36
N GLY A 57 15.23 13.62 2.22
CA GLY A 57 14.86 15.03 2.13
C GLY A 57 13.51 15.38 2.75
N ILE A 58 12.60 14.41 2.90
CA ILE A 58 11.28 14.64 3.50
C ILE A 58 11.42 14.81 5.02
N PRO A 59 11.01 15.96 5.60
CA PRO A 59 11.01 16.16 7.04
C PRO A 59 9.92 15.30 7.71
N ILE A 60 10.18 14.87 8.94
CA ILE A 60 9.22 14.13 9.78
C ILE A 60 8.82 15.09 10.92
N VAL A 61 7.90 16.00 10.62
CA VAL A 61 7.48 17.05 11.55
C VAL A 61 5.96 17.21 11.45
N GLY A 62 5.27 17.13 12.59
CA GLY A 62 3.81 17.24 12.65
C GLY A 62 3.10 16.11 11.88
N ASP A 63 1.86 16.36 11.49
CA ASP A 63 1.02 15.40 10.78
C ASP A 63 1.62 15.06 9.40
N PRO A 64 1.57 13.78 8.96
CA PRO A 64 1.81 13.45 7.56
C PRO A 64 0.76 14.11 6.66
N ASP A 65 1.18 14.53 5.47
CA ASP A 65 0.26 15.06 4.46
C ASP A 65 -0.88 14.07 4.18
N GLU A 66 -2.09 14.58 4.00
CA GLU A 66 -3.31 13.76 3.81
C GLU A 66 -3.16 12.81 2.61
N ILE A 67 -2.56 13.27 1.51
CA ILE A 67 -2.28 12.44 0.33
C ILE A 67 -1.34 11.26 0.64
N VAL A 68 -0.42 11.42 1.59
CA VAL A 68 0.48 10.33 2.01
C VAL A 68 -0.30 9.32 2.85
N VAL A 69 -1.19 9.79 3.73
CA VAL A 69 -2.10 8.94 4.50
C VAL A 69 -3.04 8.16 3.59
N GLU A 70 -3.58 8.79 2.54
CA GLU A 70 -4.40 8.12 1.51
C GLU A 70 -3.62 7.03 0.79
N ARG A 71 -2.35 7.27 0.42
CA ARG A 71 -1.49 6.24 -0.18
C ARG A 71 -1.24 5.06 0.75
N VAL A 72 -1.04 5.31 2.04
CA VAL A 72 -0.92 4.24 3.05
C VAL A 72 -2.20 3.42 3.09
N LYS A 73 -3.37 4.06 3.15
CA LYS A 73 -4.67 3.39 3.15
C LYS A 73 -4.87 2.59 1.86
N ALA A 74 -4.62 3.17 0.69
CA ALA A 74 -4.74 2.50 -0.60
C ALA A 74 -3.85 1.25 -0.68
N PHE A 75 -2.61 1.32 -0.19
CA PHE A 75 -1.68 0.19 -0.15
C PHE A 75 -2.21 -0.98 0.68
N TYR A 76 -2.68 -0.71 1.90
CA TYR A 76 -3.21 -1.78 2.76
C TYR A 76 -4.60 -2.26 2.34
N ASN A 77 -5.43 -1.40 1.73
CA ASN A 77 -6.68 -1.80 1.10
C ASN A 77 -6.44 -2.75 -0.08
N ALA A 78 -5.42 -2.49 -0.91
CA ALA A 78 -5.09 -3.37 -2.02
C ALA A 78 -4.67 -4.76 -1.53
N ILE A 79 -3.85 -4.83 -0.47
CA ILE A 79 -3.47 -6.10 0.14
C ILE A 79 -4.70 -6.83 0.71
N ALA A 80 -5.60 -6.12 1.40
CA ALA A 80 -6.82 -6.71 1.93
C ALA A 80 -7.71 -7.27 0.80
N ALA A 81 -7.89 -6.51 -0.29
CA ALA A 81 -8.65 -6.97 -1.45
C ALA A 81 -8.06 -8.24 -2.09
N LEU A 82 -6.73 -8.36 -2.17
CA LEU A 82 -6.08 -9.58 -2.65
C LEU A 82 -6.24 -10.75 -1.68
N ILE A 83 -6.16 -10.51 -0.37
CA ILE A 83 -6.43 -11.55 0.64
C ILE A 83 -7.85 -12.10 0.43
N GLU A 84 -8.83 -11.21 0.29
CA GLU A 84 -10.23 -11.59 0.06
C GLU A 84 -10.40 -12.37 -1.26
N ALA A 85 -9.73 -11.97 -2.33
CA ALA A 85 -9.77 -12.67 -3.61
C ALA A 85 -9.21 -14.10 -3.53
N GLU A 86 -8.14 -14.30 -2.75
CA GLU A 86 -7.46 -15.60 -2.61
C GLU A 86 -8.19 -16.55 -1.66
N CYS A 87 -8.70 -16.07 -0.52
CA CYS A 87 -9.31 -16.92 0.50
C CYS A 87 -10.84 -16.94 0.49
N GLY A 88 -11.49 -16.03 -0.25
CA GLY A 88 -12.94 -15.89 -0.31
C GLY A 88 -13.59 -15.35 0.96
N LEU A 89 -12.80 -14.85 1.90
CA LEU A 89 -13.27 -14.26 3.15
C LEU A 89 -12.96 -12.76 3.17
N MET A 90 -13.92 -11.96 3.61
CA MET A 90 -13.77 -10.51 3.66
C MET A 90 -12.58 -10.12 4.56
N ALA A 91 -11.65 -9.36 3.99
CA ALA A 91 -10.50 -8.83 4.71
C ALA A 91 -10.63 -7.32 4.87
N VAL A 92 -10.50 -6.83 6.10
CA VAL A 92 -10.72 -5.42 6.43
C VAL A 92 -9.45 -4.83 7.03
N PRO A 93 -8.87 -3.78 6.42
CA PRO A 93 -7.75 -3.05 6.98
C PRO A 93 -8.23 -1.97 7.96
N LEU A 94 -7.50 -1.80 9.07
CA LEU A 94 -7.64 -0.70 10.01
C LEU A 94 -6.28 -0.02 10.14
N VAL A 95 -6.19 1.22 9.66
CA VAL A 95 -4.99 2.06 9.78
C VAL A 95 -5.25 3.12 10.84
N HIS A 96 -4.43 3.12 11.89
CA HIS A 96 -4.42 4.18 12.90
C HIS A 96 -3.06 4.89 12.86
N LEU A 97 -3.08 6.22 12.69
CA LEU A 97 -1.91 7.07 12.67
C LEU A 97 -2.04 8.18 13.72
N SER A 98 -0.95 8.45 14.40
CA SER A 98 -0.77 9.58 15.31
C SER A 98 -0.27 10.82 14.54
N HIS A 99 -0.32 11.96 15.23
CA HIS A 99 0.12 13.25 14.70
C HIS A 99 1.62 13.35 14.39
N GLU A 100 2.43 12.36 14.74
CA GLU A 100 3.87 12.33 14.45
C GLU A 100 4.23 11.32 13.35
N GLY A 101 3.22 10.77 12.65
CA GLY A 101 3.46 9.76 11.61
C GLY A 101 3.87 8.39 12.16
N PHE A 102 3.63 8.13 13.44
CA PHE A 102 3.67 6.79 14.03
C PHE A 102 2.28 6.17 14.02
N GLY A 103 2.20 4.86 13.92
CA GLY A 103 0.90 4.20 13.95
C GLY A 103 0.97 2.69 13.84
N ARG A 104 -0.17 2.13 13.49
CA ARG A 104 -0.33 0.69 13.30
C ARG A 104 -1.36 0.43 12.21
N VAL A 105 -1.11 -0.60 11.43
CA VAL A 105 -2.11 -1.19 10.56
C VAL A 105 -2.38 -2.62 10.99
N LEU A 106 -3.66 -2.96 11.03
CA LEU A 106 -4.15 -4.31 11.19
C LEU A 106 -4.95 -4.69 9.95
N ILE A 107 -4.83 -5.93 9.47
CA ILE A 107 -5.83 -6.50 8.54
C ILE A 107 -6.47 -7.68 9.25
N THR A 108 -7.79 -7.73 9.24
CA THR A 108 -8.56 -8.80 9.88
C THR A 108 -9.45 -9.52 8.88
N THR A 109 -9.59 -10.82 9.09
CA THR A 109 -10.58 -11.66 8.41
C THR A 109 -11.40 -12.35 9.50
N GLY A 110 -12.72 -12.14 9.52
CA GLY A 110 -13.57 -12.53 10.64
C GLY A 110 -13.06 -11.95 11.96
N LYS A 111 -12.57 -12.80 12.87
CA LYS A 111 -11.94 -12.39 14.15
C LYS A 111 -10.42 -12.61 14.20
N LEU A 112 -9.82 -13.04 13.08
CA LEU A 112 -8.39 -13.29 12.99
C LEU A 112 -7.66 -12.04 12.50
N VAL A 113 -6.61 -11.61 13.20
CA VAL A 113 -5.67 -10.61 12.71
C VAL A 113 -4.66 -11.31 11.81
N VAL A 114 -4.69 -11.01 10.51
CA VAL A 114 -3.86 -11.68 9.48
C VAL A 114 -2.66 -10.82 9.05
N LEU A 115 -2.69 -9.52 9.36
CA LEU A 115 -1.55 -8.61 9.27
C LEU A 115 -1.52 -7.71 10.49
N ASP A 116 -0.34 -7.53 11.05
CA ASP A 116 -0.09 -6.61 12.16
C ASP A 116 1.26 -5.91 11.94
N ARG A 117 1.22 -4.61 11.63
CA ARG A 117 2.42 -3.83 11.33
C ARG A 117 2.40 -2.50 12.03
N THR A 118 3.52 -2.19 12.71
CA THR A 118 3.80 -0.84 13.19
C THR A 118 4.25 0.04 12.03
N LEU A 119 3.72 1.26 11.97
CA LEU A 119 4.09 2.28 11.01
C LEU A 119 4.92 3.36 11.72
N ARG A 120 6.00 3.80 11.08
CA ARG A 120 6.89 4.86 11.55
C ARG A 120 7.29 5.72 10.36
N ASP A 121 7.58 6.98 10.62
CA ASP A 121 8.01 7.94 9.61
C ASP A 121 7.06 7.98 8.40
N VAL A 122 5.73 7.95 8.64
CA VAL A 122 4.74 7.83 7.56
C VAL A 122 4.84 8.93 6.51
N HIS A 123 5.34 10.12 6.87
CA HIS A 123 5.69 11.20 5.92
C HIS A 123 6.54 10.70 4.75
N ARG A 124 7.36 9.66 4.98
CA ARG A 124 8.30 9.07 4.03
C ARG A 124 7.79 7.80 3.36
N PHE A 125 6.48 7.52 3.46
CA PHE A 125 5.88 6.34 2.87
C PHE A 125 6.09 6.31 1.35
N GLY A 126 6.63 5.18 0.87
CA GLY A 126 6.98 4.95 -0.52
C GLY A 126 7.99 3.79 -0.61
N PHE A 127 8.46 3.47 -1.81
CA PHE A 127 9.29 2.31 -2.12
C PHE A 127 10.40 2.69 -3.11
N PRO A 128 11.55 1.98 -3.15
CA PRO A 128 12.60 2.29 -4.12
C PRO A 128 12.20 2.11 -5.60
N SER A 129 11.19 1.26 -5.86
CA SER A 129 10.58 1.04 -7.17
C SER A 129 9.23 0.35 -7.00
N LEU A 130 8.40 0.36 -8.05
CA LEU A 130 7.13 -0.39 -8.07
C LEU A 130 7.35 -1.90 -7.89
N SER A 131 8.44 -2.45 -8.42
CA SER A 131 8.77 -3.88 -8.18
C SER A 131 9.00 -4.15 -6.70
N ARG A 132 9.71 -3.25 -5.98
CA ARG A 132 9.91 -3.40 -4.53
C ARG A 132 8.62 -3.22 -3.74
N MET A 133 7.73 -2.36 -4.20
CA MET A 133 6.40 -2.21 -3.62
C MET A 133 5.60 -3.52 -3.73
N LYS A 134 5.61 -4.15 -4.92
CA LYS A 134 5.00 -5.46 -5.13
C LYS A 134 5.63 -6.54 -4.26
N ASP A 135 6.96 -6.63 -4.24
CA ASP A 135 7.69 -7.62 -3.41
C ASP A 135 7.26 -7.54 -1.94
N GLU A 136 7.05 -6.33 -1.39
CA GLU A 136 6.59 -6.14 -0.01
C GLU A 136 5.13 -6.54 0.18
N ALA A 137 4.25 -6.23 -0.78
CA ALA A 137 2.85 -6.65 -0.73
C ALA A 137 2.71 -8.18 -0.82
N ASP A 138 3.46 -8.84 -1.71
CA ASP A 138 3.45 -10.30 -1.87
C ASP A 138 3.86 -11.01 -0.57
N LYS A 139 4.85 -10.47 0.17
CA LYS A 139 5.23 -11.01 1.49
C LYS A 139 4.08 -10.95 2.48
N TYR A 140 3.37 -9.82 2.54
CA TYR A 140 2.23 -9.68 3.44
C TYR A 140 1.07 -10.59 3.04
N LEU A 141 0.78 -10.70 1.75
CA LEU A 141 -0.25 -11.59 1.23
C LEU A 141 0.06 -13.05 1.57
N SER A 142 1.28 -13.52 1.31
CA SER A 142 1.69 -14.90 1.59
C SER A 142 1.51 -15.27 3.07
N VAL A 143 1.96 -14.41 3.98
CA VAL A 143 1.83 -14.66 5.43
C VAL A 143 0.36 -14.62 5.87
N ALA A 144 -0.44 -13.69 5.33
CA ALA A 144 -1.86 -13.60 5.66
C ALA A 144 -2.63 -14.86 5.22
N ILE A 145 -2.40 -15.36 4.00
CA ILE A 145 -3.06 -16.57 3.49
C ILE A 145 -2.65 -17.81 4.27
N GLU A 146 -1.38 -17.93 4.63
CA GLU A 146 -0.88 -19.01 5.50
C GLU A 146 -1.61 -19.00 6.86
N LEU A 147 -1.67 -17.85 7.53
CA LEU A 147 -2.37 -17.69 8.81
C LEU A 147 -3.87 -18.01 8.72
N ILE A 148 -4.53 -17.60 7.62
CA ILE A 148 -5.94 -17.91 7.38
C ILE A 148 -6.14 -19.42 7.21
N GLY A 149 -5.24 -20.10 6.49
CA GLY A 149 -5.27 -21.55 6.33
C GLY A 149 -5.13 -22.28 7.66
N GLU A 150 -4.14 -21.89 8.48
CA GLU A 150 -3.88 -22.47 9.80
C GLU A 150 -5.01 -22.22 10.81
N HIS A 151 -5.68 -21.07 10.72
CA HIS A 151 -6.70 -20.63 11.66
C HIS A 151 -8.07 -20.38 11.02
N SER A 152 -8.43 -21.20 10.02
CA SER A 152 -9.67 -21.08 9.23
C SER A 152 -10.95 -20.94 10.05
N LYS A 153 -11.05 -21.64 11.20
CA LYS A 153 -12.20 -21.52 12.11
C LYS A 153 -12.37 -20.13 12.71
N VAL A 154 -11.30 -19.39 12.93
CA VAL A 154 -11.34 -18.01 13.48
C VAL A 154 -11.54 -17.00 12.34
N ALA A 155 -10.95 -17.27 11.18
CA ALA A 155 -11.11 -16.45 9.98
C ALA A 155 -12.56 -16.44 9.46
N GLY A 156 -13.29 -17.57 9.59
CA GLY A 156 -14.67 -17.70 9.13
C GLY A 156 -15.76 -17.23 10.11
N LEU A 157 -15.41 -16.54 11.20
CA LEU A 157 -16.37 -16.05 12.21
C LEU A 157 -16.95 -14.67 11.90
#